data_AF-A0A9Y4NKG5-F1
#
_entry.id   AF-A0A9Y4NKG5-F1
#
_cell.length_a   1.000
_cell.length_b   1.000
_cell.length_c   1.000
_cell.angle_alpha   90.00
_cell.angle_beta   90.00
_cell.angle_gamma   90.00
#
_symmetry.space_group_name_H-M   'P 1'
#
loop_
_entity.id
_entity.type
_entity.pdbx_description
1 polymer ?
#
loop_
_entity_poly.entity_id
_entity_poly.type
_entity_poly.pdbx_seq_one_letter_code
_entity_poly.pdbx_strand_id
1 'polypeptide(L)'
;MACLLASSSTTMLSLPRRTKHRSWMCFLFLGIYLSSASAKPDSLTEVTDGNWEDILTGEWMIEFYAPWCPACQQLQPVWKEFADWGEDMGVNIAKVDVTEQPGLSGRFIITSLPTIYHCKDGVFRKYQGARTKNDFLTFVDEQKWKAVEPVSSWFGPSSFLMNSMSALFKLSMFIRRCHNYMTEQLGIPVWGSYVIFGLATLFSGLALGLLLVFIADFVFPSRRFSSPDYYQKKQTMEQARLIQQQDDDHEADGEEDDDEEEEEEDGDEVWRRRRGSPEGRPEPKGQAFPDEALRKRVVGNREEEEDT
;
A
#
# COMPACT_ATOMS: atom_id res chain seq x y z
N MET A 1 -78.25 -59.30 11.91
CA MET A 1 -77.28 -59.52 10.82
C MET A 1 -76.10 -60.27 11.40
N ALA A 2 -75.81 -61.46 10.86
CA ALA A 2 -74.57 -62.26 10.96
C ALA A 2 -74.00 -62.53 12.38
N CYS A 3 -74.27 -63.71 12.95
CA CYS A 3 -73.45 -64.95 12.90
C CYS A 3 -72.19 -64.88 13.80
N LEU A 4 -72.20 -65.44 15.03
CA LEU A 4 -72.01 -66.88 15.39
C LEU A 4 -70.51 -67.28 15.29
N LEU A 5 -69.77 -67.83 16.25
CA LEU A 5 -69.98 -68.65 17.47
C LEU A 5 -68.69 -68.57 18.34
N ALA A 6 -68.75 -68.33 19.65
CA ALA A 6 -68.82 -69.32 20.75
C ALA A 6 -67.53 -70.14 21.02
N SER A 7 -66.82 -69.70 22.07
CA SER A 7 -66.37 -70.44 23.27
C SER A 7 -65.99 -71.93 23.21
N SER A 8 -64.79 -72.25 23.73
CA SER A 8 -64.55 -73.11 24.93
C SER A 8 -63.33 -74.06 24.83
N SER A 9 -62.45 -73.93 25.83
CA SER A 9 -61.91 -75.01 26.68
C SER A 9 -60.75 -75.94 26.24
N THR A 10 -59.63 -75.78 26.97
CA THR A 10 -58.94 -76.81 27.81
C THR A 10 -58.18 -77.96 27.15
N THR A 11 -56.87 -78.09 27.43
CA THR A 11 -56.16 -79.29 27.99
C THR A 11 -54.70 -78.89 28.31
N MET A 12 -54.32 -78.58 29.56
CA MET A 12 -53.66 -79.43 30.58
C MET A 12 -52.38 -80.21 30.18
N LEU A 13 -51.28 -79.90 30.92
CA LEU A 13 -50.20 -80.79 31.44
C LEU A 13 -49.28 -81.49 30.41
N SER A 14 -47.95 -81.54 30.51
CA SER A 14 -47.02 -81.64 31.65
C SER A 14 -45.55 -81.34 31.25
N LEU A 15 -44.71 -80.99 32.25
CA LEU A 15 -43.24 -80.83 32.25
C LEU A 15 -42.49 -82.18 32.06
N PRO A 16 -41.13 -82.30 32.13
CA PRO A 16 -39.99 -81.34 31.99
C PRO A 16 -38.86 -81.89 31.08
N ARG A 17 -37.72 -81.16 30.89
CA ARG A 17 -36.33 -81.64 31.17
C ARG A 17 -35.22 -80.70 30.65
N ARG A 18 -34.62 -80.01 31.61
CA ARG A 18 -33.22 -79.56 31.79
C ARG A 18 -32.17 -79.74 30.66
N THR A 19 -31.38 -78.66 30.52
CA THR A 19 -29.94 -78.55 30.16
C THR A 19 -29.51 -78.65 28.69
N LYS A 20 -28.85 -77.60 28.17
CA LYS A 20 -27.38 -77.52 27.97
C LYS A 20 -26.96 -76.27 27.19
N HIS A 21 -26.00 -75.54 27.76
CA HIS A 21 -24.99 -74.71 27.09
C HIS A 21 -25.42 -73.64 26.06
N ARG A 22 -25.77 -72.45 26.55
CA ARG A 22 -25.58 -71.17 25.84
C ARG A 22 -24.32 -70.50 26.37
N SER A 23 -23.16 -70.81 25.79
CA SER A 23 -21.92 -70.06 26.03
C SER A 23 -20.86 -70.42 25.00
N TRP A 24 -21.04 -70.00 23.74
CA TRP A 24 -19.94 -69.83 22.78
C TRP A 24 -20.43 -69.17 21.49
N MET A 25 -20.64 -67.85 21.49
CA MET A 25 -20.78 -67.09 20.23
C MET A 25 -20.47 -65.59 20.43
N CYS A 26 -19.44 -65.30 21.23
CA CYS A 26 -18.92 -63.93 21.40
C CYS A 26 -17.46 -63.76 20.96
N PHE A 27 -16.91 -64.68 20.16
CA PHE A 27 -15.47 -64.70 19.85
C PHE A 27 -15.11 -64.67 18.35
N LEU A 28 -15.93 -64.05 17.48
CA LEU A 28 -15.59 -63.86 16.06
C LEU A 28 -15.90 -62.46 15.51
N PHE A 29 -15.71 -61.41 16.31
CA PHE A 29 -15.65 -60.03 15.80
C PHE A 29 -14.60 -59.20 16.58
N LEU A 30 -13.44 -59.79 16.85
CA LEU A 30 -12.26 -59.08 17.37
C LEU A 30 -11.11 -59.33 16.39
N GLY A 31 -11.06 -58.57 15.30
CA GLY A 31 -10.07 -58.83 14.25
C GLY A 31 -10.10 -57.96 13.01
N ILE A 32 -10.72 -56.77 13.04
CA ILE A 32 -10.34 -55.72 12.08
C ILE A 32 -9.41 -54.81 12.85
N TYR A 33 -8.12 -55.12 12.70
CA TYR A 33 -7.02 -54.26 13.09
C TYR A 33 -7.29 -52.86 12.56
N LEU A 34 -7.51 -51.96 13.50
CA LEU A 34 -7.45 -50.53 13.29
C LEU A 34 -6.00 -50.22 12.91
N SER A 35 -5.69 -50.27 11.62
CA SER A 35 -4.53 -49.59 11.07
C SER A 35 -4.71 -48.12 11.37
N SER A 36 -4.17 -47.66 12.49
CA SER A 36 -3.74 -46.27 12.61
C SER A 36 -2.71 -46.06 11.52
N ALA A 37 -3.16 -45.58 10.36
CA ALA A 37 -2.31 -44.77 9.52
C ALA A 37 -1.84 -43.62 10.43
N SER A 38 -0.60 -43.74 10.91
CA SER A 38 0.11 -42.63 11.52
C SER A 38 0.17 -41.56 10.45
N ALA A 39 -0.78 -40.61 10.49
CA ALA A 39 -0.72 -39.41 9.69
C ALA A 39 0.54 -38.69 10.18
N LYS A 40 1.61 -38.78 9.39
CA LYS A 40 2.83 -37.99 9.57
C LYS A 40 2.37 -36.52 9.74
N PRO A 41 2.87 -35.77 10.73
CA PRO A 41 2.55 -34.35 10.84
C PRO A 41 2.76 -33.70 9.47
N ASP A 42 1.78 -32.91 9.02
CA ASP A 42 1.83 -32.27 7.71
C ASP A 42 3.01 -31.30 7.72
N SER A 43 4.10 -31.67 7.04
CA SER A 43 5.36 -30.94 6.95
C SER A 43 5.21 -29.59 6.21
N LEU A 44 4.05 -29.40 5.57
CA LEU A 44 3.70 -28.23 4.79
C LEU A 44 2.96 -27.20 5.64
N THR A 45 3.60 -26.07 5.92
CA THR A 45 3.02 -24.98 6.70
C THR A 45 2.14 -24.07 5.84
N GLU A 46 0.98 -23.67 6.36
CA GLU A 46 0.14 -22.66 5.70
C GLU A 46 0.41 -21.26 6.29
N VAL A 47 0.80 -20.33 5.41
CA VAL A 47 1.13 -18.96 5.81
C VAL A 47 -0.01 -18.02 5.43
N THR A 48 -0.43 -17.24 6.43
CA THR A 48 -1.53 -16.29 6.44
C THR A 48 -1.04 -14.92 6.89
N ASP A 49 -1.88 -13.89 6.74
CA ASP A 49 -1.58 -12.55 7.24
C ASP A 49 -1.29 -12.51 8.77
N GLY A 50 -1.68 -13.54 9.54
CA GLY A 50 -1.48 -13.59 10.99
C GLY A 50 -0.16 -14.24 11.46
N ASN A 51 0.48 -15.05 10.63
CA ASN A 51 1.69 -15.82 10.99
C ASN A 51 2.87 -15.61 10.01
N TRP A 52 2.74 -14.69 9.05
CA TRP A 52 3.81 -14.40 8.09
C TRP A 52 5.10 -13.84 8.72
N GLU A 53 5.10 -13.43 9.98
CA GLU A 53 6.34 -13.02 10.65
C GLU A 53 7.25 -14.21 10.93
N ASP A 54 6.69 -15.43 11.06
CA ASP A 54 7.44 -16.65 11.33
C ASP A 54 8.42 -16.98 10.20
N ILE A 55 8.04 -16.67 8.95
CA ILE A 55 8.88 -16.87 7.76
C ILE A 55 10.10 -15.92 7.71
N LEU A 56 10.18 -14.93 8.58
CA LEU A 56 11.35 -14.04 8.68
C LEU A 56 12.50 -14.68 9.46
N THR A 57 12.26 -15.76 10.20
CA THR A 57 13.26 -16.41 11.04
C THR A 57 13.61 -17.79 10.50
N GLY A 58 14.92 -18.08 10.35
CA GLY A 58 15.37 -19.35 9.80
C GLY A 58 15.27 -19.41 8.28
N GLU A 59 15.23 -20.63 7.73
CA GLU A 59 15.21 -20.88 6.29
C GLU A 59 13.86 -21.44 5.84
N TRP A 60 13.24 -20.77 4.88
CA TRP A 60 11.91 -21.06 4.37
C TRP A 60 11.87 -21.11 2.85
N MET A 61 11.08 -22.03 2.32
CA MET A 61 10.67 -22.08 0.92
C MET A 61 9.17 -21.87 0.84
N ILE A 62 8.72 -20.82 0.15
CA ILE A 62 7.32 -20.36 0.18
C ILE A 62 6.77 -20.37 -1.24
N GLU A 63 5.70 -21.15 -1.47
CA GLU A 63 4.94 -21.14 -2.72
C GLU A 63 3.71 -20.23 -2.61
N PHE A 64 3.59 -19.26 -3.50
CA PHE A 64 2.35 -18.51 -3.73
C PHE A 64 1.54 -19.19 -4.84
N TYR A 65 0.33 -19.62 -4.50
CA TYR A 65 -0.55 -20.37 -5.40
C TYR A 65 -1.99 -19.84 -5.39
N ALA A 66 -2.79 -20.30 -6.36
CA ALA A 66 -4.24 -20.11 -6.35
C ALA A 66 -4.93 -21.43 -6.73
N PRO A 67 -6.09 -21.77 -6.12
CA PRO A 67 -6.76 -23.06 -6.32
C PRO A 67 -7.28 -23.26 -7.75
N TRP A 68 -7.60 -22.18 -8.45
CA TRP A 68 -8.08 -22.20 -9.83
C TRP A 68 -6.94 -22.23 -10.87
N CYS A 69 -5.67 -22.11 -10.46
CA CYS A 69 -4.54 -22.05 -11.38
C CYS A 69 -4.09 -23.47 -11.78
N PRO A 70 -4.17 -23.86 -13.08
CA PRO A 70 -3.80 -25.21 -13.50
C PRO A 70 -2.33 -25.55 -13.26
N ALA A 71 -1.43 -24.58 -13.45
CA ALA A 71 0.00 -24.77 -13.20
C ALA A 71 0.31 -24.98 -11.71
N CYS A 72 -0.41 -24.31 -10.82
CA CYS A 72 -0.32 -24.55 -9.38
C CYS A 72 -0.79 -25.97 -9.02
N GLN A 73 -1.92 -26.42 -9.57
CA GLN A 73 -2.45 -27.76 -9.30
C GLN A 73 -1.45 -28.87 -9.68
N GLN A 74 -0.68 -28.70 -10.76
CA GLN A 74 0.38 -29.63 -11.15
C GLN A 74 1.59 -29.60 -10.20
N LEU A 75 1.87 -28.44 -9.60
CA LEU A 75 2.99 -28.26 -8.67
C LEU A 75 2.68 -28.77 -7.25
N GLN A 76 1.41 -28.72 -6.82
CA GLN A 76 0.98 -29.15 -5.47
C GLN A 76 1.51 -30.54 -5.04
N PRO A 77 1.41 -31.63 -5.84
CA PRO A 77 1.95 -32.92 -5.42
C PRO A 77 3.47 -32.89 -5.23
N VAL A 78 4.19 -32.22 -6.14
CA VAL A 78 5.65 -32.08 -6.07
C VAL A 78 6.07 -31.24 -4.87
N TRP A 79 5.31 -30.19 -4.55
CA TRP A 79 5.57 -29.32 -3.40
C TRP A 79 5.36 -30.05 -2.08
N LYS A 80 4.30 -30.87 -1.99
CA LYS A 80 4.06 -31.73 -0.82
C LYS A 80 5.16 -32.78 -0.64
N GLU A 81 5.58 -33.43 -1.73
CA GLU A 81 6.72 -34.35 -1.67
C GLU A 81 8.04 -33.68 -1.32
N PHE A 82 8.22 -32.40 -1.64
CA PHE A 82 9.37 -31.62 -1.21
C PHE A 82 9.28 -31.25 0.27
N ALA A 83 8.09 -30.90 0.76
CA ALA A 83 7.83 -30.61 2.17
C ALA A 83 8.21 -31.77 3.09
N ASP A 84 7.93 -33.01 2.67
CA ASP A 84 8.27 -34.21 3.43
C ASP A 84 9.77 -34.41 3.71
N TRP A 85 10.64 -33.74 2.94
CA TRP A 85 12.10 -33.77 3.11
C TRP A 85 12.66 -32.49 3.76
N GLY A 86 11.81 -31.48 3.98
CA GLY A 86 12.21 -30.20 4.54
C GLY A 86 12.84 -30.30 5.92
N GLU A 87 12.18 -31.07 6.80
CA GLU A 87 12.64 -31.30 8.17
C GLU A 87 14.05 -31.92 8.19
N ASP A 88 14.33 -32.87 7.29
CA ASP A 88 15.64 -33.54 7.20
C ASP A 88 16.77 -32.60 6.76
N MET A 89 16.45 -31.57 5.96
CA MET A 89 17.40 -30.56 5.47
C MET A 89 17.46 -29.31 6.36
N GLY A 90 16.60 -29.19 7.37
CA GLY A 90 16.47 -27.97 8.18
C GLY A 90 15.88 -26.78 7.43
N VAL A 91 15.03 -27.01 6.42
CA VAL A 91 14.28 -25.97 5.70
C VAL A 91 12.79 -26.15 5.94
N ASN A 92 12.09 -25.06 6.24
CA ASN A 92 10.65 -25.08 6.40
C ASN A 92 9.97 -24.84 5.04
N ILE A 93 8.97 -25.67 4.68
CA ILE A 93 8.20 -25.47 3.45
C ILE A 93 6.84 -24.87 3.80
N ALA A 94 6.50 -23.80 3.10
CA ALA A 94 5.24 -23.09 3.26
C ALA A 94 4.49 -22.93 1.93
N LYS A 95 3.17 -22.75 2.05
CA LYS A 95 2.30 -22.31 0.95
C LYS A 95 1.44 -21.13 1.38
N VAL A 96 1.11 -20.27 0.42
CA VAL A 96 0.25 -19.09 0.60
C VAL A 96 -0.80 -19.09 -0.51
N ASP A 97 -2.07 -19.10 -0.12
CA ASP A 97 -3.19 -18.89 -1.04
C ASP A 97 -3.40 -17.39 -1.28
N VAL A 98 -3.12 -16.92 -2.49
CA VAL A 98 -3.27 -15.48 -2.83
C VAL A 98 -4.73 -15.05 -2.97
N THR A 99 -5.67 -15.99 -3.04
CA THR A 99 -7.11 -15.70 -3.11
C THR A 99 -7.69 -15.38 -1.73
N GLU A 100 -7.20 -16.06 -0.70
CA GLU A 100 -7.60 -15.83 0.68
C GLU A 100 -6.77 -14.74 1.37
N GLN A 101 -5.50 -14.60 0.98
CA GLN A 101 -4.53 -13.69 1.59
C GLN A 101 -4.12 -12.55 0.62
N PRO A 102 -5.02 -11.60 0.29
CA PRO A 102 -4.70 -10.50 -0.62
C PRO A 102 -3.64 -9.54 -0.02
N GLY A 103 -3.55 -9.50 1.31
CA GLY A 103 -2.52 -8.76 2.04
C GLY A 103 -1.11 -9.24 1.71
N LEU A 104 -0.87 -10.55 1.86
CA LEU A 104 0.39 -11.18 1.49
C LEU A 104 0.68 -11.06 0.00
N SER A 105 -0.32 -11.25 -0.86
CA SER A 105 -0.16 -11.08 -2.32
C SER A 105 0.37 -9.68 -2.68
N GLY A 106 -0.21 -8.63 -2.08
CA GLY A 106 0.27 -7.26 -2.23
C GLY A 106 1.65 -7.04 -1.60
N ARG A 107 1.92 -7.66 -0.43
CA ARG A 107 3.18 -7.54 0.30
C ARG A 107 4.37 -8.18 -0.41
N PHE A 108 4.14 -9.18 -1.25
CA PHE A 108 5.20 -9.82 -2.05
C PHE A 108 5.15 -9.42 -3.53
N ILE A 109 4.23 -8.50 -3.89
CA ILE A 109 3.95 -8.07 -5.26
C ILE A 109 3.85 -9.28 -6.19
N ILE A 110 2.95 -10.21 -5.86
CA ILE A 110 2.77 -11.43 -6.64
C ILE A 110 2.03 -11.09 -7.94
N THR A 111 2.77 -11.04 -9.05
CA THR A 111 2.22 -10.73 -10.38
C THR A 111 1.88 -11.96 -11.21
N SER A 112 2.47 -13.12 -10.90
CA SER A 112 2.29 -14.36 -11.64
C SER A 112 2.28 -15.57 -10.71
N LEU A 113 1.61 -16.64 -11.11
CA LEU A 113 1.51 -17.88 -10.35
C LEU A 113 1.97 -19.09 -11.19
N PRO A 114 2.55 -20.13 -10.57
CA PRO A 114 3.07 -20.14 -9.20
C PRO A 114 4.36 -19.31 -9.10
N THR A 115 4.50 -18.56 -8.01
CA THR A 115 5.75 -17.85 -7.66
C THR A 115 6.31 -18.43 -6.38
N ILE A 116 7.60 -18.73 -6.38
CA ILE A 116 8.28 -19.34 -5.23
C ILE A 116 9.36 -18.38 -4.74
N TYR A 117 9.41 -18.19 -3.42
CA TYR A 117 10.46 -17.44 -2.75
C TYR A 117 11.21 -18.35 -1.79
N HIS A 118 12.53 -18.19 -1.79
CA HIS A 118 13.40 -18.64 -0.71
C HIS A 118 13.58 -17.47 0.27
N CYS A 119 13.39 -17.71 1.55
CA CYS A 119 13.70 -16.76 2.61
C CYS A 119 14.74 -17.37 3.53
N LYS A 120 15.78 -16.60 3.85
CA LYS A 120 16.71 -16.95 4.91
C LYS A 120 16.97 -15.74 5.78
N ASP A 121 16.56 -15.81 7.05
CA ASP A 121 16.71 -14.75 8.04
C ASP A 121 16.19 -13.39 7.54
N GLY A 122 15.01 -13.42 6.92
CA GLY A 122 14.34 -12.23 6.37
C GLY A 122 14.85 -11.76 5.00
N VAL A 123 15.85 -12.43 4.43
CA VAL A 123 16.35 -12.14 3.07
C VAL A 123 15.64 -13.02 2.06
N PHE A 124 14.79 -12.39 1.25
CA PHE A 124 14.00 -13.06 0.23
C PHE A 124 14.74 -13.13 -1.11
N ARG A 125 14.61 -14.26 -1.80
CA ARG A 125 15.17 -14.53 -3.13
C ARG A 125 14.13 -15.23 -3.99
N LYS A 126 13.89 -14.71 -5.19
CA LYS A 126 12.92 -15.33 -6.11
C LYS A 126 13.54 -16.58 -6.74
N TYR A 127 12.88 -17.71 -6.60
CA TYR A 127 13.32 -18.95 -7.25
C TYR A 127 13.00 -18.92 -8.75
N GLN A 128 14.00 -19.23 -9.57
CA GLN A 128 13.90 -19.23 -11.05
C GLN A 128 14.25 -20.58 -11.68
N GLY A 129 14.53 -21.60 -10.87
CA GLY A 129 14.87 -22.94 -11.37
C GLY A 129 13.66 -23.73 -11.87
N ALA A 130 13.92 -24.94 -12.36
CA ALA A 130 12.87 -25.87 -12.72
C ALA A 130 12.08 -26.30 -11.46
N ARG A 131 10.77 -26.49 -11.62
CA ARG A 131 9.85 -26.72 -10.50
C ARG A 131 9.68 -28.22 -10.22
N THR A 132 10.80 -28.93 -10.15
CA THR A 132 10.84 -30.36 -9.82
C THR A 132 11.35 -30.56 -8.41
N LYS A 133 10.97 -31.68 -7.78
CA LYS A 133 11.44 -32.04 -6.45
C LYS A 133 12.96 -32.03 -6.34
N ASN A 134 13.64 -32.66 -7.31
CA ASN A 134 15.10 -32.76 -7.30
C ASN A 134 15.78 -31.39 -7.40
N ASP A 135 15.23 -30.48 -8.20
CA ASP A 135 15.78 -29.13 -8.30
C ASP A 135 15.61 -28.34 -7.00
N PHE A 136 14.46 -28.49 -6.31
CA PHE A 136 14.26 -27.87 -5.01
C PHE A 136 15.23 -28.40 -3.96
N LEU A 137 15.41 -29.73 -3.89
CA LEU A 137 16.37 -30.37 -3.00
C LEU A 137 17.79 -29.84 -3.27
N THR A 138 18.21 -29.88 -4.53
CA THR A 138 19.56 -29.44 -4.94
C THR A 138 19.76 -27.94 -4.69
N PHE A 139 18.72 -27.12 -4.85
CA PHE A 139 18.79 -25.68 -4.61
C PHE A 139 19.08 -25.34 -3.14
N VAL A 140 18.49 -26.10 -2.21
CA VAL A 140 18.72 -25.95 -0.76
C VAL A 140 20.05 -26.59 -0.35
N ASP A 141 20.29 -27.84 -0.73
CA ASP A 141 21.46 -28.64 -0.33
C ASP A 141 22.78 -28.03 -0.85
N GLU A 142 22.85 -27.73 -2.15
CA GLU A 142 24.03 -27.08 -2.75
C GLU A 142 24.06 -25.57 -2.50
N GLN A 143 23.10 -25.01 -1.76
CA GLN A 143 22.99 -23.59 -1.42
C GLN A 143 23.04 -22.66 -2.66
N LYS A 144 22.43 -23.10 -3.77
CA LYS A 144 22.36 -22.32 -5.03
C LYS A 144 21.70 -20.96 -4.85
N TRP A 145 20.87 -20.81 -3.82
CA TRP A 145 20.30 -19.53 -3.42
C TRP A 145 21.35 -18.44 -3.16
N LYS A 146 22.60 -18.77 -2.81
CA LYS A 146 23.67 -17.78 -2.64
C LYS A 146 24.01 -17.03 -3.93
N ALA A 147 23.85 -17.67 -5.09
CA ALA A 147 24.08 -17.06 -6.39
C ALA A 147 22.87 -16.25 -6.89
N VAL A 148 21.70 -16.38 -6.25
CA VAL A 148 20.50 -15.64 -6.61
C VAL A 148 20.48 -14.31 -5.89
N GLU A 149 20.29 -13.24 -6.65
CA GLU A 149 20.20 -11.89 -6.09
C GLU A 149 19.00 -11.78 -5.12
N PRO A 150 19.23 -11.23 -3.92
CA PRO A 150 18.15 -10.97 -2.99
C PRO A 150 17.25 -9.86 -3.50
N VAL A 151 15.96 -9.96 -3.16
CA VAL A 151 15.03 -8.85 -3.33
C VAL A 151 15.56 -7.67 -2.53
N SER A 152 15.69 -6.51 -3.18
CA SER A 152 16.19 -5.30 -2.53
C SER A 152 15.37 -4.97 -1.27
N SER A 153 16.04 -4.49 -0.23
CA SER A 153 15.40 -4.19 1.07
C SER A 153 14.26 -3.17 1.00
N TRP A 154 14.31 -2.24 0.03
CA TRP A 154 13.25 -1.27 -0.22
C TRP A 154 11.96 -1.87 -0.80
N PHE A 155 12.08 -3.01 -1.50
CA PHE A 155 10.96 -3.84 -1.95
C PHE A 155 10.80 -5.09 -1.06
N GLY A 156 11.43 -5.12 0.11
CA GLY A 156 11.26 -6.21 1.06
C GLY A 156 9.84 -6.19 1.65
N PRO A 157 9.27 -7.36 2.01
CA PRO A 157 7.95 -7.44 2.60
C PRO A 157 7.84 -6.59 3.87
N SER A 158 8.86 -6.56 4.72
CA SER A 158 8.91 -5.76 5.97
C SER A 158 9.05 -4.24 5.79
N SER A 159 9.19 -3.74 4.56
CA SER A 159 9.36 -2.30 4.33
C SER A 159 8.06 -1.50 4.48
N PHE A 160 8.19 -0.20 4.77
CA PHE A 160 7.05 0.72 4.86
C PHE A 160 6.23 0.75 3.56
N LEU A 161 6.91 0.83 2.42
CA LEU A 161 6.27 0.82 1.09
C LEU A 161 5.41 -0.43 0.93
N MET A 162 5.92 -1.56 1.36
CA MET A 162 5.27 -2.84 1.16
C MET A 162 4.13 -3.09 2.15
N ASN A 163 4.21 -2.51 3.34
CA ASN A 163 3.05 -2.40 4.23
C ASN A 163 1.94 -1.54 3.59
N SER A 164 2.30 -0.41 2.98
CA SER A 164 1.36 0.43 2.25
C SER A 164 0.73 -0.30 1.05
N MET A 165 1.51 -1.07 0.29
CA MET A 165 1.00 -1.89 -0.81
C MET A 165 0.06 -2.99 -0.32
N SER A 166 0.41 -3.67 0.78
CA SER A 166 -0.49 -4.65 1.40
C SER A 166 -1.84 -4.02 1.81
N ALA A 167 -1.80 -2.83 2.42
CA ALA A 167 -3.01 -2.09 2.79
C ALA A 167 -3.83 -1.68 1.56
N LEU A 168 -3.19 -1.23 0.48
CA LEU A 168 -3.86 -0.89 -0.78
C LEU A 168 -4.58 -2.10 -1.39
N PHE A 169 -3.93 -3.26 -1.42
CA PHE A 169 -4.53 -4.50 -1.93
C PHE A 169 -5.72 -4.95 -1.08
N LYS A 170 -5.58 -4.89 0.26
CA LYS A 170 -6.69 -5.16 1.18
C LYS A 170 -7.86 -4.20 0.95
N LEU A 171 -7.58 -2.91 0.77
CA LEU A 171 -8.59 -1.90 0.49
C LEU A 171 -9.29 -2.17 -0.86
N SER A 172 -8.54 -2.48 -1.91
CA SER A 172 -9.08 -2.84 -3.23
C SER A 172 -10.03 -4.03 -3.15
N MET A 173 -9.62 -5.10 -2.46
CA MET A 173 -10.46 -6.28 -2.26
C MET A 173 -11.67 -5.98 -1.38
N PHE A 174 -11.54 -5.13 -0.37
CA PHE A 174 -12.66 -4.68 0.45
C PHE A 174 -13.70 -3.92 -0.37
N ILE A 175 -13.27 -2.97 -1.22
CA ILE A 175 -14.17 -2.24 -2.12
C ILE A 175 -14.92 -3.21 -3.03
N ARG A 176 -14.22 -4.20 -3.62
CA ARG A 176 -14.86 -5.23 -4.46
C ARG A 176 -15.89 -6.04 -3.67
N ARG A 177 -15.58 -6.44 -2.43
CA ARG A 177 -16.53 -7.15 -1.55
C ARG A 177 -17.76 -6.28 -1.25
N CYS A 178 -17.58 -5.00 -0.95
CA CYS A 178 -18.70 -4.07 -0.75
C CYS A 178 -19.55 -3.91 -2.02
N HIS A 179 -18.92 -3.81 -3.19
CA HIS A 179 -19.63 -3.71 -4.47
C HIS A 179 -20.51 -4.94 -4.70
N ASN A 180 -19.91 -6.12 -4.62
CA ASN A 180 -20.63 -7.39 -4.80
C ASN A 180 -21.72 -7.56 -3.75
N TYR A 181 -21.48 -7.16 -2.51
CA TYR A 181 -22.51 -7.19 -1.47
C TYR A 181 -23.70 -6.28 -1.81
N MET A 182 -23.45 -5.06 -2.28
CA MET A 182 -24.51 -4.14 -2.70
C MET A 182 -25.29 -4.64 -3.92
N THR A 183 -24.61 -5.22 -4.90
CA THR A 183 -25.26 -5.68 -6.14
C THR A 183 -25.98 -7.01 -5.97
N GLU A 184 -25.38 -7.97 -5.26
CA GLU A 184 -25.90 -9.33 -5.11
C GLU A 184 -26.88 -9.45 -3.93
N GLN A 185 -26.58 -8.88 -2.77
CA GLN A 185 -27.41 -9.06 -1.56
C GLN A 185 -28.48 -7.97 -1.42
N LEU A 186 -28.14 -6.71 -1.72
CA LEU A 186 -29.09 -5.60 -1.65
C LEU A 186 -29.84 -5.37 -2.98
N GLY A 187 -29.46 -6.07 -4.05
CA GLY A 187 -30.10 -5.96 -5.37
C GLY A 187 -29.94 -4.58 -6.02
N ILE A 188 -28.99 -3.76 -5.55
CA ILE A 188 -28.76 -2.43 -6.11
C ILE A 188 -28.18 -2.61 -7.51
N PRO A 189 -28.72 -1.92 -8.54
CA PRO A 189 -28.14 -2.00 -9.87
C PRO A 189 -26.69 -1.48 -9.87
N VAL A 190 -25.87 -2.00 -10.78
CA VAL A 190 -24.43 -1.72 -10.84
C VAL A 190 -24.13 -0.21 -10.82
N TRP A 191 -24.89 0.61 -11.56
CA TRP A 191 -24.74 2.06 -11.57
C TRP A 191 -24.97 2.71 -10.20
N GLY A 192 -25.92 2.19 -9.41
CA GLY A 192 -26.23 2.70 -8.07
C GLY A 192 -25.07 2.48 -7.10
N SER A 193 -24.44 1.31 -7.19
CA SER A 193 -23.24 1.03 -6.37
C SER A 193 -22.09 1.98 -6.69
N TYR A 194 -21.89 2.35 -7.97
CA TYR A 194 -20.84 3.31 -8.36
C TYR A 194 -21.14 4.72 -7.85
N VAL A 195 -22.40 5.15 -7.85
CA VAL A 195 -22.81 6.44 -7.26
C VAL A 195 -22.48 6.46 -5.77
N ILE A 196 -22.79 5.38 -5.03
CA ILE A 196 -22.49 5.28 -3.60
C ILE A 196 -20.98 5.37 -3.34
N PHE A 197 -20.17 4.63 -4.10
CA PHE A 197 -18.71 4.72 -3.99
C PHE A 197 -18.17 6.11 -4.37
N GLY A 198 -18.71 6.73 -5.41
CA GLY A 198 -18.36 8.10 -5.81
C GLY A 198 -18.64 9.12 -4.70
N LEU A 199 -19.81 9.04 -4.07
CA LEU A 199 -20.14 9.92 -2.94
C LEU A 199 -19.27 9.65 -1.72
N ALA A 200 -19.01 8.38 -1.39
CA ALA A 200 -18.15 8.01 -0.26
C ALA A 200 -16.71 8.49 -0.45
N THR A 201 -16.15 8.37 -1.67
CA THR A 201 -14.80 8.85 -2.00
C THR A 201 -14.71 10.37 -2.00
N LEU A 202 -15.74 11.07 -2.49
CA LEU A 202 -15.80 12.53 -2.42
C LEU A 202 -15.86 13.03 -0.97
N PHE A 203 -16.71 12.42 -0.14
CA PHE A 203 -16.85 12.80 1.26
C PHE A 203 -15.58 12.51 2.06
N SER A 204 -14.99 11.32 1.89
CA SER A 204 -13.75 10.96 2.58
C SER A 204 -12.58 11.84 2.13
N GLY A 205 -12.48 12.15 0.83
CA GLY A 205 -11.48 13.08 0.30
C GLY A 205 -11.61 14.49 0.86
N LEU A 206 -12.83 15.02 0.94
CA LEU A 206 -13.10 16.33 1.55
C LEU A 206 -12.75 16.34 3.05
N ALA A 207 -13.13 15.29 3.79
CA ALA A 207 -12.82 15.17 5.21
C ALA A 207 -11.29 15.09 5.46
N LEU A 208 -10.57 14.29 4.67
CA LEU A 208 -9.11 14.19 4.74
C LEU A 208 -8.44 15.51 4.37
N GLY A 209 -8.95 16.22 3.35
CA GLY A 209 -8.46 17.54 2.96
C GLY A 209 -8.62 18.58 4.07
N LEU A 210 -9.80 18.66 4.69
CA LEU A 210 -10.03 19.54 5.83
C LEU A 210 -9.12 19.19 7.01
N LEU A 211 -9.00 17.89 7.34
CA LEU A 211 -8.11 17.42 8.40
C LEU A 211 -6.64 17.79 8.14
N LEU A 212 -6.16 17.71 6.90
CA LEU A 212 -4.82 18.15 6.54
C LEU A 212 -4.63 19.66 6.70
N VAL A 213 -5.63 20.48 6.34
CA VAL A 213 -5.59 21.94 6.58
C VAL A 213 -5.51 22.23 8.08
N PHE A 214 -6.33 21.57 8.90
CA PHE A 214 -6.27 21.72 10.35
C PHE A 214 -4.88 21.35 10.90
N ILE A 215 -4.30 20.22 10.46
CA ILE A 215 -2.95 19.82 10.87
C ILE A 215 -1.92 20.86 10.42
N ALA A 216 -2.01 21.38 9.19
CA ALA A 216 -1.11 22.40 8.69
C ALA A 216 -1.20 23.69 9.52
N ASP A 217 -2.40 24.12 9.92
CA ASP A 217 -2.60 25.27 10.80
C ASP A 217 -2.02 25.05 12.21
N PHE A 218 -2.05 23.81 12.73
CA PHE A 218 -1.41 23.45 14.00
C PHE A 218 0.12 23.38 13.92
N VAL A 219 0.67 22.83 12.83
CA VAL A 219 2.12 22.62 12.65
C VAL A 219 2.81 23.91 12.23
N PHE A 220 2.16 24.70 11.37
CA PHE A 220 2.58 26.03 10.97
C PHE A 220 1.56 27.04 11.49
N PRO A 221 1.56 27.34 12.81
CA PRO A 221 0.71 28.40 13.32
C PRO A 221 1.08 29.64 12.52
N SER A 222 0.13 30.16 11.75
CA SER A 222 0.31 31.42 11.05
C SER A 222 0.70 32.43 12.11
N ARG A 223 1.99 32.73 12.20
CA ARG A 223 2.50 33.84 12.98
C ARG A 223 1.97 35.05 12.25
N ARG A 224 0.74 35.40 12.56
CA ARG A 224 0.15 36.68 12.22
C ARG A 224 1.08 37.66 12.93
N PHE A 225 2.01 38.23 12.16
CA PHE A 225 3.00 39.19 12.61
C PHE A 225 2.23 40.45 12.96
N SER A 226 1.54 40.44 14.10
CA SER A 226 1.09 41.65 14.76
C SER A 226 2.34 42.20 15.44
N SER A 227 3.17 42.91 14.67
CA SER A 227 4.29 43.63 15.26
C SER A 227 3.73 44.79 16.09
N PRO A 228 3.95 44.81 17.42
CA PRO A 228 3.60 45.97 18.24
C PRO A 228 4.30 47.26 17.75
N ASP A 229 5.41 47.13 17.01
CA ASP A 229 6.19 48.26 16.51
C ASP A 229 5.46 49.11 15.46
N TYR A 230 4.45 48.57 14.76
CA TYR A 230 3.71 49.38 13.78
C TYR A 230 2.89 50.48 14.45
N TYR A 231 2.23 50.17 15.58
CA TYR A 231 1.48 51.18 16.34
C TYR A 231 2.41 52.17 17.04
N GLN A 232 3.52 51.69 17.57
CA GLN A 232 4.48 52.55 18.27
C GLN A 232 5.20 53.50 17.30
N LYS A 233 5.56 53.04 16.10
CA LYS A 233 6.14 53.88 15.04
C LYS A 233 5.15 54.93 14.53
N LYS A 234 3.88 54.56 14.39
CA LYS A 234 2.83 55.51 14.02
C LYS A 234 2.67 56.61 15.07
N GLN A 235 2.60 56.25 16.36
CA GLN A 235 2.50 57.22 17.44
C GLN A 235 3.73 58.14 17.52
N THR A 236 4.93 57.58 17.32
CA THR A 236 6.17 58.38 17.35
C THR A 236 6.24 59.36 16.17
N MET A 237 5.81 58.95 14.97
CA MET A 237 5.72 59.83 13.80
C MET A 237 4.66 60.93 13.96
N GLU A 238 3.54 60.61 14.58
CA GLU A 238 2.45 61.56 14.85
C GLU A 238 2.87 62.59 15.91
N GLN A 239 3.59 62.14 16.96
CA GLN A 239 4.18 63.01 17.97
C GLN A 239 5.29 63.91 17.39
N ALA A 240 6.13 63.39 16.49
CA ALA A 240 7.17 64.19 15.81
C ALA A 240 6.56 65.26 14.89
N ARG A 241 5.44 64.97 14.21
CA ARG A 241 4.73 65.96 13.39
C ARG A 241 4.15 67.10 14.20
N LEU A 242 3.61 66.81 15.39
CA LEU A 242 3.05 67.84 16.27
C LEU A 242 4.13 68.77 16.82
N ILE A 243 5.30 68.22 17.16
CA ILE A 243 6.46 69.03 17.60
C ILE A 243 6.92 69.94 16.46
N GLN A 244 7.04 69.40 15.24
CA GLN A 244 7.48 70.18 14.09
C GLN A 244 6.49 71.31 13.73
N GLN A 245 5.18 71.05 13.81
CA GLN A 245 4.17 72.09 13.61
C GLN A 245 4.25 73.19 14.67
N GLN A 246 4.60 72.85 15.91
CA GLN A 246 4.73 73.81 17.00
C GLN A 246 6.01 74.66 16.89
N ASP A 247 7.07 74.11 16.31
CA ASP A 247 8.31 74.83 16.01
C ASP A 247 8.09 75.77 14.81
N ASP A 248 7.40 75.33 13.76
CA ASP A 248 7.05 76.14 12.58
C ASP A 248 6.14 77.33 12.96
N ASP A 249 5.19 77.14 13.88
CA ASP A 249 4.33 78.21 14.40
C ASP A 249 5.09 79.21 15.30
N HIS A 250 6.27 78.86 15.81
CA HIS A 250 7.14 79.76 16.61
C HIS A 250 8.11 80.58 15.76
N GLU A 251 8.31 80.20 14.50
CA GLU A 251 9.27 80.83 13.58
C GLU A 251 8.57 81.77 12.57
N ALA A 252 7.23 81.83 12.60
CA ALA A 252 6.39 82.68 11.73
C ALA A 252 6.12 84.11 12.26
N ASP A 253 6.88 84.58 13.25
CA ASP A 253 6.77 85.94 13.82
C ASP A 253 7.83 86.91 13.24
N GLY A 254 8.41 86.61 12.08
CA GLY A 254 9.45 87.41 11.46
C GLY A 254 9.35 87.50 9.94
N GLU A 255 8.97 88.70 9.50
CA GLU A 255 9.13 89.28 8.15
C GLU A 255 7.88 89.24 7.24
N GLU A 256 7.32 90.44 7.08
CA GLU A 256 6.22 90.88 6.20
C GLU A 256 6.76 91.31 4.80
N ASP A 257 5.80 91.55 3.89
CA ASP A 257 5.86 92.32 2.63
C ASP A 257 6.46 91.62 1.40
N ASP A 258 5.99 91.79 0.15
CA ASP A 258 4.81 92.42 -0.45
C ASP A 258 4.76 91.97 -1.93
N ASP A 259 3.54 92.01 -2.50
CA ASP A 259 3.14 92.30 -3.90
C ASP A 259 3.49 91.42 -5.13
N GLU A 260 2.41 90.87 -5.70
CA GLU A 260 1.92 90.83 -7.10
C GLU A 260 2.87 90.66 -8.31
N GLU A 261 2.63 89.61 -9.11
CA GLU A 261 2.09 89.63 -10.49
C GLU A 261 2.46 88.36 -11.29
N GLU A 262 1.45 87.80 -11.97
CA GLU A 262 1.47 87.11 -13.29
C GLU A 262 2.39 85.86 -13.46
N GLU A 263 2.04 84.74 -14.11
CA GLU A 263 1.21 84.51 -15.29
C GLU A 263 1.14 82.97 -15.53
N GLU A 264 0.18 82.57 -16.38
CA GLU A 264 0.17 81.38 -17.25
C GLU A 264 -0.23 79.96 -16.76
N GLU A 265 -1.37 79.55 -17.32
CA GLU A 265 -1.56 78.37 -18.19
C GLU A 265 -1.00 77.00 -17.74
N ASP A 266 -1.92 76.13 -17.35
CA ASP A 266 -2.39 75.02 -18.19
C ASP A 266 -2.77 73.83 -17.31
N GLY A 267 -4.01 73.42 -17.46
CA GLY A 267 -4.65 72.39 -16.67
C GLY A 267 -4.83 71.13 -17.48
N ASP A 268 -3.82 70.29 -17.55
CA ASP A 268 -3.92 68.83 -17.42
C ASP A 268 -2.58 68.11 -17.61
N GLU A 269 -2.46 66.96 -16.94
CA GLU A 269 -1.44 65.91 -17.13
C GLU A 269 -0.01 66.09 -16.57
N VAL A 270 0.19 66.06 -15.24
CA VAL A 270 1.52 65.67 -14.68
C VAL A 270 1.40 64.86 -13.37
N TRP A 271 1.24 63.53 -13.47
CA TRP A 271 1.98 62.55 -12.62
C TRP A 271 2.19 61.18 -13.29
N ARG A 272 2.14 61.10 -14.63
CA ARG A 272 2.86 60.05 -15.38
C ARG A 272 4.21 60.61 -15.83
N ARG A 273 5.29 60.06 -15.26
CA ARG A 273 6.73 60.18 -15.64
C ARG A 273 7.48 61.46 -15.22
N ARG A 274 8.05 61.44 -14.00
CA ARG A 274 9.52 61.67 -13.85
C ARG A 274 10.20 60.37 -14.30
N ARG A 275 10.72 60.30 -15.53
CA ARG A 275 12.10 60.64 -15.97
C ARG A 275 13.16 59.84 -15.19
N GLY A 276 14.04 59.07 -15.79
CA GLY A 276 14.49 58.92 -17.18
C GLY A 276 15.94 58.39 -17.13
N SER A 277 16.23 57.42 -17.99
CA SER A 277 17.44 56.56 -18.06
C SER A 277 18.77 57.31 -18.19
N PRO A 278 19.91 56.62 -17.96
CA PRO A 278 21.04 56.80 -18.85
C PRO A 278 21.55 55.46 -19.38
N GLU A 279 21.35 55.23 -20.68
CA GLU A 279 22.23 54.38 -21.47
C GLU A 279 23.40 55.25 -21.94
N GLY A 280 24.65 54.84 -21.69
CA GLY A 280 25.83 55.60 -22.13
C GLY A 280 27.15 55.01 -21.65
N ARG A 281 27.71 54.08 -22.42
CA ARG A 281 29.12 53.66 -22.33
C ARG A 281 30.00 54.66 -23.11
N PRO A 282 31.18 55.02 -22.61
CA PRO A 282 32.37 55.27 -23.43
C PRO A 282 33.38 54.11 -23.27
N GLU A 283 33.69 53.39 -24.35
CA GLU A 283 35.02 52.75 -24.51
C GLU A 283 36.03 53.86 -24.89
N PRO A 284 37.36 53.79 -24.57
CA PRO A 284 38.21 52.61 -24.83
C PRO A 284 39.39 52.35 -23.86
N LYS A 285 39.83 51.07 -23.78
CA LYS A 285 41.21 50.59 -24.07
C LYS A 285 41.37 49.10 -23.68
N GLY A 286 41.13 48.24 -24.68
CA GLY A 286 41.92 47.03 -25.01
C GLY A 286 41.97 45.85 -24.04
N GLN A 287 41.39 44.71 -24.43
CA GLN A 287 42.16 43.51 -24.83
C GLN A 287 41.25 42.37 -25.36
N ALA A 288 41.50 42.05 -26.63
CA ALA A 288 41.23 40.85 -27.45
C ALA A 288 40.34 39.67 -26.97
N PHE A 289 39.41 39.30 -27.88
CA PHE A 289 38.94 37.96 -28.34
C PHE A 289 39.84 36.74 -28.04
N PRO A 290 39.32 35.48 -27.98
CA PRO A 290 38.45 34.91 -29.02
C PRO A 290 37.28 33.98 -28.61
N ASP A 291 36.19 34.10 -29.39
CA ASP A 291 35.11 33.15 -29.55
C ASP A 291 35.44 32.18 -30.71
N GLU A 292 35.79 30.93 -30.41
CA GLU A 292 35.86 29.85 -31.42
C GLU A 292 35.21 28.52 -30.93
N ALA A 293 34.65 28.46 -29.72
CA ALA A 293 34.27 27.17 -29.12
C ALA A 293 32.75 26.87 -29.05
N LEU A 294 31.83 27.83 -29.16
CA LEU A 294 30.40 27.57 -28.87
C LEU A 294 29.44 27.61 -30.06
N ARG A 295 29.84 28.12 -31.23
CA ARG A 295 28.95 28.28 -32.40
C ARG A 295 28.82 27.04 -33.30
N LYS A 296 29.29 25.87 -32.84
CA LYS A 296 29.23 24.60 -33.60
C LYS A 296 28.28 23.53 -33.03
N ARG A 297 27.44 23.83 -32.03
CA ARG A 297 26.54 22.83 -31.42
C ARG A 297 25.04 22.96 -31.70
N VAL A 298 24.59 23.98 -32.43
CA VAL A 298 23.15 24.23 -32.66
C VAL A 298 22.66 23.79 -34.05
N VAL A 299 23.53 23.30 -34.93
CA VAL A 299 23.14 22.79 -36.25
C VAL A 299 23.98 21.54 -36.57
N GLY A 300 23.52 20.38 -36.13
CA GLY A 300 24.21 19.11 -36.40
C GLY A 300 23.68 17.97 -35.55
N ASN A 301 22.45 17.53 -35.84
CA ASN A 301 22.01 16.13 -35.74
C ASN A 301 20.55 16.03 -36.20
N ARG A 302 20.35 16.22 -37.50
CA ARG A 302 19.15 15.78 -38.22
C ARG A 302 19.58 15.41 -39.62
N GLU A 303 20.21 14.24 -39.74
CA GLU A 303 20.39 13.44 -40.97
C GLU A 303 21.39 12.33 -40.63
N GLU A 304 20.88 11.12 -40.38
CA GLU A 304 21.53 9.81 -40.62
C GLU A 304 20.57 8.72 -40.10
N GLU A 305 19.52 8.45 -40.88
CA GLU A 305 18.73 7.22 -40.79
C GLU A 305 18.32 6.84 -42.23
N GLU A 306 19.30 6.45 -43.05
CA GLU A 306 19.09 5.66 -44.27
C GLU A 306 20.42 4.98 -44.65
N ASP A 307 20.36 3.70 -45.00
CA ASP A 307 21.44 2.76 -45.40
C ASP A 307 22.28 2.06 -44.30
N THR A 308 21.77 0.94 -43.80
CA THR A 308 22.41 -0.40 -43.89
C THR A 308 21.50 -1.53 -43.40
#